data_AF-A0A3D4APT7-F1
#
_entry.id   AF-A0A3D4APT7-F1
#
_cell.length_a   1.000
_cell.length_b   1.000
_cell.length_c   1.000
_cell.angle_alpha   90.00
_cell.angle_beta   90.00
_cell.angle_gamma   90.00
#
_symmetry.space_group_name_H-M   'P 1'
#
loop_
_entity.id
_entity.type
_entity.pdbx_description
1 polymer ?
#
loop_
_entity_poly.entity_id
_entity_poly.type
_entity_poly.pdbx_seq_one_letter_code
_entity_poly.pdbx_strand_id
1 'polypeptide(L)'
;MSQLDSSRPAPVQKSYDLKVWLVFLIPSLIGVFLFMTPVPSGEIMTIPIAVMAKAIQASFSEIALGLIATIICITGVMSLVFSVFKPKSLTKFRLLNHLFNVSWIWLVTRLFGMAFVLLTYFQVGPHAITSENTGLLVLKDLLPVLFSVFILAGLLLPLLLNFGLLELVGTLLTKVMR
;
A
#
# COMPACT_ATOMS: atom_id res chain seq x y z
N MET A 1 -25.07 -42.85 47.56
CA MET A 1 -25.95 -41.65 47.56
C MET A 1 -25.07 -40.42 47.44
N SER A 2 -25.33 -39.63 46.40
CA SER A 2 -24.86 -38.27 46.05
C SER A 2 -23.71 -37.61 46.84
N GLN A 3 -22.58 -37.43 46.16
CA GLN A 3 -21.78 -36.20 46.27
C GLN A 3 -21.42 -35.78 44.83
N LEU A 4 -22.33 -35.06 44.18
CA LEU A 4 -22.16 -34.48 42.85
C LEU A 4 -21.91 -32.97 43.01
N ASP A 5 -20.71 -32.56 42.57
CA ASP A 5 -20.49 -31.41 41.69
C ASP A 5 -21.00 -30.03 42.18
N SER A 6 -20.19 -29.32 42.98
CA SER A 6 -20.47 -27.94 43.42
C SER A 6 -19.40 -26.90 43.03
N SER A 7 -18.63 -27.14 41.97
CA SER A 7 -17.61 -26.19 41.48
C SER A 7 -17.83 -25.78 40.02
N ARG A 8 -19.02 -25.23 39.72
CA ARG A 8 -19.22 -24.43 38.50
C ARG A 8 -18.75 -23.00 38.75
N PRO A 9 -17.68 -22.51 38.10
CA PRO A 9 -17.36 -21.08 38.17
C PRO A 9 -18.51 -20.28 37.54
N ALA A 10 -18.92 -19.20 38.22
CA ALA A 10 -19.96 -18.31 37.75
C ALA A 10 -19.60 -17.73 36.35
N PRO A 11 -20.58 -17.49 35.46
CA PRO A 11 -20.31 -16.91 34.16
C PRO A 11 -19.75 -15.50 34.35
N VAL A 12 -18.49 -15.30 33.95
CA VAL A 12 -17.85 -13.99 33.93
C VAL A 12 -18.65 -13.09 32.96
N GLN A 13 -19.42 -12.15 33.49
CA GLN A 13 -20.09 -11.12 32.69
C GLN A 13 -19.01 -10.29 32.00
N LYS A 14 -18.85 -10.52 30.69
CA LYS A 14 -18.00 -9.70 29.81
C LYS A 14 -18.62 -8.31 29.73
N SER A 15 -18.14 -7.38 30.56
CA SER A 15 -18.35 -5.96 30.29
C SER A 15 -17.66 -5.66 28.97
N TYR A 16 -18.44 -5.41 27.92
CA TYR A 16 -17.88 -4.94 26.66
C TYR A 16 -17.32 -3.56 26.92
N ASP A 17 -15.99 -3.47 26.98
CA ASP A 17 -15.29 -2.22 27.16
C ASP A 17 -15.62 -1.32 25.95
N LEU A 18 -16.41 -0.26 26.18
CA LEU A 18 -16.82 0.70 25.14
C LEU A 18 -15.62 1.22 24.35
N LYS A 19 -14.46 1.29 25.01
CA LYS A 19 -13.18 1.64 24.39
C LYS A 19 -12.81 0.70 23.25
N VAL A 20 -12.99 -0.60 23.41
CA VAL A 20 -12.71 -1.62 22.38
C VAL A 20 -13.64 -1.45 21.19
N TRP A 21 -14.93 -1.23 21.45
CA TRP A 21 -15.92 -0.98 20.40
C TRP A 21 -15.63 0.30 19.61
N LEU A 22 -15.23 1.39 20.27
CA LEU A 22 -14.89 2.65 19.60
C LEU A 22 -13.60 2.55 18.78
N VAL A 23 -12.57 1.87 19.31
CA VAL A 23 -11.31 1.61 18.60
C VAL A 23 -11.50 0.68 17.40
N PHE A 24 -12.48 -0.23 17.46
CA PHE A 24 -12.89 -1.03 16.31
C PHE A 24 -13.67 -0.20 15.27
N LEU A 25 -14.74 0.47 15.71
CA LEU A 25 -15.76 1.04 14.82
C LEU A 25 -15.31 2.31 14.11
N ILE A 26 -14.67 3.24 14.82
CA ILE A 26 -14.31 4.55 14.27
C ILE A 26 -13.28 4.41 13.15
N PRO A 27 -12.13 3.73 13.34
CA PRO A 27 -11.14 3.56 12.28
C PRO A 27 -11.69 2.79 11.09
N SER A 28 -12.48 1.73 11.36
CA SER A 28 -13.10 0.92 10.32
C SER A 28 -14.07 1.72 9.45
N LEU A 29 -14.92 2.55 10.06
CA LEU A 29 -15.88 3.38 9.32
C LEU A 29 -15.17 4.44 8.48
N ILE A 30 -14.10 5.05 9.02
CA ILE A 30 -13.23 5.96 8.27
C ILE A 30 -12.58 5.22 7.10
N GLY A 31 -12.09 4.00 7.30
CA GLY A 31 -11.55 3.16 6.24
C GLY A 31 -12.56 2.89 5.13
N VAL A 32 -13.77 2.45 5.47
CA VAL A 32 -14.85 2.23 4.48
C VAL A 32 -15.19 3.51 3.72
N PHE A 33 -15.35 4.63 4.44
CA PHE A 33 -15.60 5.91 3.82
C PHE A 33 -14.49 6.29 2.83
N LEU A 34 -13.23 6.16 3.23
CA LEU A 34 -12.09 6.57 2.42
C LEU A 34 -11.81 5.66 1.22
N PHE A 35 -12.10 4.36 1.31
CA PHE A 35 -11.70 3.36 0.30
C PHE A 35 -12.86 2.72 -0.48
N MET A 36 -14.10 2.79 0.00
CA MET A 36 -15.24 2.09 -0.62
C MET A 36 -16.40 3.02 -0.98
N THR A 37 -16.58 4.16 -0.31
CA THR A 37 -17.68 5.07 -0.62
C THR A 37 -17.39 5.86 -1.90
N PRO A 38 -18.21 5.76 -2.95
CA PRO A 38 -18.02 6.56 -4.15
C PRO A 38 -18.40 8.02 -3.88
N VAL A 39 -17.54 8.95 -4.30
CA VAL A 39 -17.76 10.41 -4.25
C VAL A 39 -17.67 11.00 -5.66
N PRO A 40 -18.48 12.02 -5.95
CA PRO A 40 -18.42 12.71 -7.25
C PRO A 40 -17.11 13.49 -7.36
N SER A 41 -16.40 13.31 -8.47
CA SER A 41 -15.22 14.11 -8.82
C SER A 41 -15.30 14.50 -10.29
N GLY A 42 -15.99 15.62 -10.55
CA GLY A 42 -16.38 16.01 -11.90
C GLY A 42 -17.49 15.11 -12.43
N GLU A 43 -17.31 14.59 -13.64
CA GLU A 43 -18.29 13.72 -14.33
C GLU A 43 -18.17 12.23 -13.97
N ILE A 44 -17.18 11.85 -13.15
CA ILE A 44 -16.88 10.46 -12.81
C ILE A 44 -17.00 10.26 -11.30
N MET A 45 -17.56 9.11 -10.90
CA MET A 45 -17.54 8.66 -9.51
C MET A 45 -16.18 8.05 -9.19
N THR A 46 -15.53 8.55 -8.14
CA THR A 46 -14.24 8.04 -7.67
C THR A 46 -14.27 7.80 -6.17
N ILE A 47 -13.15 7.39 -5.59
CA ILE A 47 -13.03 7.09 -4.16
C ILE A 47 -12.35 8.28 -3.46
N PRO A 48 -12.74 8.69 -2.23
CA PRO A 48 -12.18 9.86 -1.55
C PRO A 48 -10.66 9.88 -1.47
N ILE A 49 -10.04 8.72 -1.22
CA ILE A 49 -8.58 8.60 -1.18
C ILE A 49 -7.92 9.04 -2.50
N ALA A 50 -8.57 8.80 -3.64
CA ALA A 50 -8.06 9.21 -4.95
C ALA A 50 -8.16 10.72 -5.15
N VAL A 51 -9.22 11.36 -4.63
CA VAL A 51 -9.35 12.83 -4.63
C VAL A 51 -8.24 13.46 -3.78
N MET A 52 -8.01 12.93 -2.59
CA MET A 52 -6.92 13.38 -1.71
C MET A 52 -5.54 13.17 -2.36
N ALA A 53 -5.34 12.03 -3.00
CA ALA A 53 -4.08 11.74 -3.70
C ALA A 53 -3.84 12.69 -4.88
N LYS A 54 -4.87 13.03 -5.65
CA LYS A 54 -4.77 14.03 -6.73
C LYS A 54 -4.43 15.41 -6.17
N ALA A 55 -5.03 15.81 -5.05
CA ALA A 55 -4.70 17.08 -4.39
C ALA A 55 -3.23 17.12 -3.94
N ILE A 56 -2.72 16.01 -3.40
CA ILE A 56 -1.31 15.87 -3.01
C ILE A 56 -0.40 15.91 -4.24
N GLN A 57 -0.73 15.16 -5.29
CA GLN A 57 0.01 15.12 -6.55
C GLN A 57 0.12 16.51 -7.20
N ALA A 58 -0.97 17.30 -7.18
CA ALA A 58 -0.99 18.64 -7.76
C ALA A 58 0.09 19.54 -7.14
N SER A 59 0.30 19.45 -5.82
CA SER A 59 1.26 20.24 -5.06
C SER A 59 2.73 20.02 -5.45
N PHE A 60 3.08 18.88 -6.05
CA PHE A 60 4.45 18.59 -6.48
C PHE A 60 4.51 18.08 -7.92
N SER A 61 3.47 18.35 -8.71
CA SER A 61 3.34 17.87 -10.10
C SER A 61 4.54 18.25 -10.98
N GLU A 62 5.11 19.44 -10.78
CA GLU A 62 6.29 19.93 -11.51
C GLU A 62 7.55 19.09 -11.26
N ILE A 63 7.73 18.57 -10.04
CA ILE A 63 8.90 17.78 -9.64
C ILE A 63 8.62 16.27 -9.61
N ALA A 64 7.35 15.87 -9.71
CA ALA A 64 6.89 14.50 -9.53
C ALA A 64 7.63 13.52 -10.44
N LEU A 65 7.73 13.86 -11.73
CA LEU A 65 8.36 13.01 -12.74
C LEU A 65 9.83 12.72 -12.39
N GLY A 66 10.61 13.77 -12.13
CA GLY A 66 12.03 13.66 -11.79
C GLY A 66 12.24 12.96 -10.45
N LEU A 67 11.40 13.25 -9.46
CA LEU A 67 11.43 12.60 -8.15
C LEU A 67 11.18 11.10 -8.26
N ILE A 68 10.15 10.69 -9.01
CA ILE A 68 9.80 9.27 -9.19
C ILE A 68 10.89 8.54 -9.95
N ALA A 69 11.39 9.11 -11.06
CA ALA A 69 12.48 8.52 -11.83
C ALA A 69 13.72 8.33 -10.94
N THR A 70 14.06 9.33 -10.13
CA THR A 70 15.19 9.27 -9.19
C THR A 70 14.99 8.20 -8.13
N ILE A 71 13.80 8.10 -7.52
CA ILE A 71 13.49 7.05 -6.52
C ILE A 71 13.62 5.66 -7.15
N ILE A 72 13.10 5.45 -8.35
CA ILE A 72 13.20 4.17 -9.06
C ILE A 72 14.67 3.82 -9.35
N CYS A 73 15.47 4.79 -9.77
CA CYS A 73 16.90 4.58 -9.98
C CYS A 73 17.65 4.24 -8.69
N ILE A 74 17.44 5.00 -7.62
CA ILE A 74 18.05 4.75 -6.31
C ILE A 74 17.66 3.37 -5.80
N THR A 75 16.38 2.99 -5.90
CA THR A 75 15.90 1.69 -5.44
C THR A 75 16.47 0.54 -6.27
N GLY A 76 16.57 0.69 -7.60
CA GLY A 76 17.22 -0.29 -8.48
C GLY A 76 18.70 -0.50 -8.13
N VAL A 77 19.46 0.60 -8.02
CA VAL A 77 20.89 0.56 -7.68
C VAL A 77 21.13 0.01 -6.28
N MET A 78 20.41 0.50 -5.27
CA MET A 78 20.54 -0.02 -3.90
C MET A 78 20.16 -1.50 -3.81
N SER A 79 19.14 -1.94 -4.54
CA SER A 79 18.78 -3.37 -4.55
C SER A 79 19.90 -4.22 -5.12
N LEU A 80 20.54 -3.77 -6.20
CA LEU A 80 21.70 -4.45 -6.78
C LEU A 80 22.86 -4.50 -5.78
N VAL A 81 23.15 -3.38 -5.12
CA VAL A 81 24.23 -3.30 -4.13
C VAL A 81 23.99 -4.24 -2.96
N PHE A 82 22.77 -4.27 -2.42
CA PHE A 82 22.42 -5.11 -1.26
C PHE A 82 22.38 -6.60 -1.62
N SER A 83 21.82 -6.97 -2.77
CA SER A 83 21.73 -8.37 -3.17
C SER A 83 23.07 -8.96 -3.60
N VAL A 84 23.96 -8.19 -4.24
CA VAL A 84 25.26 -8.65 -4.75
C VAL A 84 26.38 -8.51 -3.72
N PHE A 85 26.60 -7.30 -3.19
CA PHE A 85 27.76 -7.02 -2.33
C PHE A 85 27.48 -7.23 -0.84
N LYS A 86 26.22 -7.29 -0.42
CA LYS A 86 25.79 -7.51 0.97
C LYS A 86 26.61 -6.70 1.98
N PRO A 87 26.70 -5.36 1.84
CA PRO A 87 27.57 -4.52 2.67
C PRO A 87 27.19 -4.63 4.15
N LYS A 88 28.08 -5.25 4.96
CA LYS A 88 27.86 -5.56 6.38
C LYS A 88 27.51 -4.35 7.24
N SER A 89 27.89 -3.13 6.85
CA SER A 89 27.55 -1.91 7.59
C SER A 89 26.10 -1.45 7.38
N LEU A 90 25.55 -1.66 6.18
CA LEU A 90 24.21 -1.21 5.81
C LEU A 90 23.14 -2.29 6.08
N THR A 91 23.50 -3.56 5.96
CA THR A 91 22.59 -4.69 6.24
C THR A 91 22.28 -4.86 7.73
N LYS A 92 23.03 -4.20 8.63
CA LYS A 92 22.71 -4.10 10.07
C LYS A 92 21.37 -3.40 10.32
N PHE A 93 21.02 -2.43 9.48
CA PHE A 93 19.75 -1.73 9.60
C PHE A 93 18.63 -2.58 9.02
N ARG A 94 17.75 -3.08 9.91
CA ARG A 94 16.63 -3.96 9.54
C ARG A 94 15.78 -3.38 8.41
N LEU A 95 15.49 -2.08 8.45
CA LEU A 95 14.67 -1.41 7.44
C LEU A 95 15.34 -1.42 6.06
N LEU A 96 16.60 -1.00 5.95
CA LEU A 96 17.33 -0.96 4.68
C LEU A 96 17.51 -2.36 4.08
N ASN A 97 17.85 -3.33 4.94
CA ASN A 97 17.95 -4.72 4.49
C ASN A 97 16.60 -5.21 3.96
N HIS A 98 15.49 -4.96 4.66
CA HIS A 98 14.17 -5.36 4.17
C HIS A 98 13.76 -4.64 2.88
N LEU A 99 14.14 -3.38 2.70
CA LEU A 99 13.72 -2.56 1.56
C LEU A 99 14.49 -2.91 0.27
N PHE A 100 15.79 -3.20 0.38
CA PHE A 100 16.69 -3.36 -0.77
C PHE A 100 17.18 -4.80 -0.99
N ASN A 101 17.25 -5.64 0.05
CA ASN A 101 17.64 -7.03 -0.12
C ASN A 101 16.43 -7.87 -0.55
N VAL A 102 16.24 -7.95 -1.87
CA VAL A 102 15.13 -8.67 -2.49
C VAL A 102 15.62 -9.96 -3.17
N SER A 103 14.70 -10.90 -3.40
CA SER A 103 14.99 -12.13 -4.15
C SER A 103 15.48 -11.81 -5.57
N TRP A 104 16.17 -12.75 -6.21
CA TRP A 104 16.72 -12.55 -7.55
C TRP A 104 15.68 -12.14 -8.60
N ILE A 105 14.48 -12.73 -8.58
CA ILE A 105 13.39 -12.37 -9.49
C ILE A 105 12.99 -10.89 -9.32
N TRP A 106 12.79 -10.46 -8.07
CA TRP A 106 12.46 -9.08 -7.73
C TRP A 106 13.57 -8.08 -8.03
N LEU A 107 14.83 -8.52 -7.93
CA LEU A 107 15.96 -7.69 -8.32
C LEU A 107 15.94 -7.43 -9.82
N VAL A 108 15.79 -8.48 -10.62
CA VAL A 108 15.73 -8.38 -12.09
C VAL A 108 14.59 -7.46 -12.52
N THR A 109 13.40 -7.59 -11.93
CA THR A 109 12.26 -6.70 -12.26
C THR A 109 12.54 -5.24 -11.89
N ARG A 110 13.19 -4.97 -10.75
CA ARG A 110 13.61 -3.59 -10.38
C ARG A 110 14.62 -3.01 -11.36
N LEU A 111 15.58 -3.82 -11.84
CA LEU A 111 16.58 -3.38 -12.80
C LEU A 111 15.98 -3.10 -14.19
N PHE A 112 15.09 -3.96 -14.67
CA PHE A 112 14.35 -3.70 -15.91
C PHE A 112 13.45 -2.47 -15.78
N GLY A 113 12.73 -2.33 -14.67
CA GLY A 113 11.91 -1.14 -14.39
C GLY A 113 12.75 0.14 -14.41
N MET A 114 13.91 0.14 -13.75
CA MET A 114 14.87 1.25 -13.79
C MET A 114 15.33 1.55 -15.21
N ALA A 115 15.72 0.54 -15.99
CA ALA A 115 16.15 0.73 -17.37
C ALA A 115 15.04 1.34 -18.24
N PHE A 116 13.81 0.83 -18.16
CA PHE A 116 12.68 1.37 -18.92
C PHE A 116 12.31 2.80 -18.52
N VAL A 117 12.39 3.12 -17.24
CA VAL A 117 12.17 4.49 -16.76
C VAL A 117 13.24 5.43 -17.29
N LEU A 118 14.52 5.04 -17.28
CA LEU A 118 15.61 5.86 -17.85
C LEU A 118 15.44 6.07 -19.36
N LEU A 119 15.16 5.00 -20.11
CA LEU A 119 14.90 5.07 -21.55
C LEU A 119 13.74 6.01 -21.88
N THR A 120 12.63 5.88 -21.14
CA THR A 120 11.44 6.73 -21.32
C THR A 120 11.71 8.17 -20.90
N TYR A 121 12.39 8.39 -19.78
CA TYR A 121 12.69 9.72 -19.24
C TYR A 121 13.59 10.52 -20.18
N PHE A 122 14.64 9.88 -20.73
CA PHE A 122 15.53 10.50 -21.71
C PHE A 122 15.00 10.46 -23.15
N GLN A 123 13.84 9.86 -23.39
CA GLN A 123 13.27 9.67 -24.73
C GLN A 123 14.20 8.90 -25.67
N VAL A 124 14.98 7.97 -25.13
CA VAL A 124 15.94 7.14 -25.88
C VAL A 124 15.37 5.73 -26.00
N GLY A 125 15.19 5.25 -27.23
CA GLY A 125 14.78 3.87 -27.49
C GLY A 125 13.73 3.73 -28.59
N PRO A 126 13.29 2.50 -28.88
CA PRO A 126 12.25 2.23 -29.86
C PRO A 126 10.92 2.86 -29.45
N HIS A 127 10.11 3.29 -30.42
CA HIS A 127 8.80 3.89 -30.21
C HIS A 127 7.87 3.03 -29.32
N ALA A 128 8.02 1.71 -29.33
CA ALA A 128 7.27 0.82 -28.44
C ALA A 128 7.43 1.17 -26.95
N ILE A 129 8.58 1.73 -26.54
CA ILE A 129 8.88 2.09 -25.15
C ILE A 129 8.61 3.58 -24.90
N THR A 130 8.98 4.44 -25.84
CA THR A 130 8.94 5.91 -25.66
C THR A 130 7.66 6.58 -26.14
N SER A 131 6.72 5.83 -26.74
CA SER A 131 5.47 6.43 -27.24
C SER A 131 4.61 7.02 -26.12
N GLU A 132 3.81 8.00 -26.51
CA GLU A 132 2.83 8.65 -25.64
C GLU A 132 1.85 7.66 -25.03
N ASN A 133 1.50 6.60 -25.75
CA ASN A 133 0.53 5.59 -25.30
C ASN A 133 1.16 4.41 -24.55
N THR A 134 2.49 4.38 -24.38
CA THR A 134 3.19 3.28 -23.70
C THR A 134 3.96 3.78 -22.48
N GLY A 135 5.30 3.85 -22.55
CA GLY A 135 6.11 4.20 -21.39
C GLY A 135 5.86 5.61 -20.90
N LEU A 136 5.57 6.55 -21.80
CA LEU A 136 5.39 7.94 -21.43
C LEU A 136 4.10 8.16 -20.62
N LEU A 137 2.99 7.52 -21.00
CA LEU A 137 1.75 7.53 -20.23
C LEU A 137 1.97 6.91 -18.85
N VAL A 138 2.68 5.78 -18.75
CA VAL A 138 2.98 5.17 -17.45
C VAL A 138 3.79 6.13 -16.58
N LEU A 139 4.84 6.73 -17.13
CA LEU A 139 5.78 7.55 -16.38
C LEU A 139 5.22 8.93 -15.99
N LYS A 140 4.48 9.60 -16.89
CA LYS A 140 3.95 10.96 -16.68
C LYS A 140 2.57 10.99 -16.02
N ASP A 141 1.70 10.03 -16.34
CA ASP A 141 0.30 10.11 -15.93
C ASP A 141 -0.03 9.13 -14.83
N LEU A 142 0.46 7.89 -14.92
CA LEU A 142 0.12 6.87 -13.93
C LEU A 142 1.01 6.97 -12.69
N LEU A 143 2.33 6.90 -12.84
CA LEU A 143 3.24 6.80 -11.69
C LEU A 143 3.07 7.96 -10.69
N PRO A 144 2.87 9.24 -11.10
CA PRO A 144 2.61 10.32 -10.15
C PRO A 144 1.31 10.17 -9.36
N VAL A 145 0.23 9.73 -10.01
CA VAL A 145 -1.04 9.43 -9.34
C VAL A 145 -0.85 8.29 -8.35
N LEU A 146 -0.25 7.18 -8.81
CA LEU A 146 -0.02 5.98 -8.00
C LEU A 146 0.88 6.27 -6.80
N PHE A 147 1.92 7.08 -6.98
CA PHE A 147 2.83 7.49 -5.92
C PHE A 147 2.06 8.20 -4.79
N SER A 148 1.24 9.19 -5.12
CA SER A 148 0.41 9.90 -4.14
C SER A 148 -0.64 9.00 -3.50
N VAL A 149 -1.30 8.15 -4.29
CA VAL A 149 -2.30 7.19 -3.78
C VAL A 149 -1.63 6.21 -2.82
N PHE A 150 -0.46 5.67 -3.13
CA PHE A 150 0.23 4.70 -2.27
C PHE A 150 0.80 5.31 -0.99
N ILE A 151 1.21 6.58 -0.99
CA ILE A 151 1.57 7.26 0.26
C ILE A 151 0.37 7.31 1.21
N LEU A 152 -0.78 7.76 0.70
CA LEU A 152 -2.00 7.83 1.50
C LEU A 152 -2.54 6.45 1.87
N ALA A 153 -2.61 5.55 0.90
CA ALA A 153 -3.12 4.20 1.11
C ALA A 153 -2.20 3.41 2.05
N GLY A 154 -0.88 3.50 1.93
CA GLY A 154 0.04 2.82 2.84
C GLY A 154 -0.14 3.24 4.30
N LEU A 155 -0.51 4.50 4.54
CA LEU A 155 -0.78 5.03 5.88
C LEU A 155 -2.21 4.71 6.36
N LEU A 156 -3.21 4.76 5.48
CA LEU A 156 -4.64 4.72 5.83
C LEU A 156 -5.30 3.35 5.60
N LEU A 157 -4.73 2.45 4.78
CA LEU A 157 -5.21 1.06 4.60
C LEU A 157 -5.27 0.28 5.92
N PRO A 158 -4.35 0.45 6.89
CA PRO A 158 -4.49 -0.15 8.21
C PRO A 158 -5.84 0.13 8.87
N LEU A 159 -6.46 1.29 8.61
CA LEU A 159 -7.79 1.64 9.14
C LEU A 159 -8.88 0.65 8.69
N LEU A 160 -8.79 0.17 7.44
CA LEU A 160 -9.74 -0.78 6.87
C LEU A 160 -9.38 -2.23 7.23
N LEU A 161 -8.08 -2.56 7.19
CA LEU A 161 -7.62 -3.94 7.29
C LEU A 161 -7.38 -4.42 8.74
N ASN A 162 -6.79 -3.57 9.58
CA ASN A 162 -6.22 -4.00 10.86
C ASN A 162 -7.12 -3.75 12.08
N PHE A 163 -8.22 -2.99 11.94
CA PHE A 163 -9.15 -2.70 13.04
C PHE A 163 -10.32 -3.70 13.13
N GLY A 164 -10.18 -4.89 12.55
CA GLY A 164 -11.12 -6.00 12.71
C GLY A 164 -12.33 -6.01 11.77
N LEU A 165 -12.53 -4.98 10.94
CA LEU A 165 -13.64 -4.94 9.98
C LEU A 165 -13.59 -6.13 9.00
N LEU A 166 -12.41 -6.41 8.43
CA LEU A 166 -12.24 -7.55 7.53
C LEU A 166 -12.48 -8.89 8.22
N GLU A 167 -12.15 -9.00 9.51
CA GLU A 167 -12.40 -10.20 10.29
C GLU A 167 -13.92 -10.39 10.54
N LEU A 168 -14.64 -9.30 10.83
CA LEU A 168 -16.10 -9.32 10.95
C LEU A 168 -16.78 -9.64 9.61
N VAL A 169 -16.35 -9.02 8.51
CA VAL A 169 -16.91 -9.32 7.17
C VAL A 169 -16.58 -10.75 6.74
N GLY A 170 -15.34 -11.22 6.95
CA GLY A 170 -14.93 -12.58 6.62
C GLY A 170 -15.68 -13.65 7.42
N THR A 171 -15.89 -13.43 8.72
CA THR A 171 -16.69 -14.33 9.56
C THR A 171 -18.16 -14.36 9.14
N LEU A 172 -18.75 -13.21 8.75
CA LEU A 172 -20.11 -13.15 8.20
C LEU A 172 -20.22 -13.86 6.84
N LEU A 173 -19.24 -13.67 5.95
CA LEU A 173 -19.22 -14.28 4.62
C LEU A 173 -18.94 -15.79 4.65
N THR A 174 -18.28 -16.31 5.69
CA THR A 174 -18.09 -17.77 5.89
C THR A 174 -19.42 -18.52 5.88
N LYS A 175 -20.52 -17.89 6.31
CA LYS A 175 -21.86 -18.48 6.27
C LYS A 175 -22.42 -18.60 4.84
N VAL A 176 -22.02 -17.70 3.93
CA VAL A 176 -22.46 -17.67 2.52
C VAL A 176 -21.58 -18.58 1.66
N MET A 177 -20.30 -18.72 2.00
CA MET A 177 -19.32 -19.54 1.26
C MET A 177 -19.43 -21.05 1.54
N ARG A 178 -20.39 -21.49 2.35
CA ARG A 178 -20.56 -22.89 2.74
C ARG A 178 -21.62 -23.59 1.91
#